data_AF-A0A377M133-F1
#
_entry.id   AF-A0A377M133-F1
#
_cell.length_a   1.000
_cell.length_b   1.000
_cell.length_c   1.000
_cell.angle_alpha   90.00
_cell.angle_beta   90.00
_cell.angle_gamma   90.00
#
_symmetry.space_group_name_H-M   'P 1'
#
loop_
_entity.id
_entity.type
_entity.pdbx_description
1 polymer ?
#
loop_
_entity_poly.entity_id
_entity_poly.type
_entity_poly.pdbx_seq_one_letter_code
_entity_poly.pdbx_strand_id
1 'polypeptide(L)' 'MVQRITLAPQGPEFSRFVMGYWRLMDWNMSPCNWRASLRSTSI' A
#
# COMPACT_ATOMS: atom_id res chain seq x y z
N MET A 1 -2.88 -11.74 8.44
CA MET A 1 -2.80 -12.13 7.02
C MET A 1 -3.78 -11.26 6.25
N VAL A 2 -3.31 -10.42 5.32
CA VAL A 2 -4.20 -9.55 4.54
C VAL A 2 -4.86 -10.37 3.43
N GLN A 3 -6.19 -10.28 3.31
CA GLN A 3 -6.91 -11.03 2.28
C GLN A 3 -6.70 -10.35 0.92
N ARG A 4 -6.38 -11.14 -0.10
CA ARG A 4 -6.27 -10.67 -1.49
C ARG A 4 -7.65 -10.79 -2.16
N ILE A 5 -8.08 -9.77 -2.88
CA ILE A 5 -9.34 -9.76 -3.61
C ILE A 5 -9.03 -9.59 -5.10
N THR A 6 -9.65 -10.42 -5.93
CA THR A 6 -9.69 -10.24 -7.38
C THR A 6 -10.71 -9.14 -7.71
N LEU A 7 -10.24 -8.00 -8.22
CA LEU A 7 -11.12 -6.85 -8.50
C LEU A 7 -12.07 -7.09 -9.68
N ALA A 8 -11.68 -7.99 -10.58
CA ALA A 8 -12.42 -8.37 -11.78
C ALA A 8 -12.13 -9.85 -12.09
N PRO A 9 -13.01 -10.55 -12.83
CA PRO A 9 -12.85 -11.97 -13.15
C PRO A 9 -11.57 -12.33 -13.93
N GLN A 10 -10.87 -11.34 -14.50
CA GLN A 10 -9.54 -11.47 -15.15
C GLN A 10 -8.59 -10.34 -14.70
N GLY A 11 -8.89 -9.71 -13.56
CA GLY A 11 -8.17 -8.54 -13.07
C GLY A 11 -6.99 -8.92 -12.15
N PRO A 12 -6.09 -7.97 -11.90
CA PRO A 12 -5.01 -8.16 -10.93
C PRO A 12 -5.58 -8.38 -9.52
N GLU A 13 -4.90 -9.22 -8.75
CA GLU A 13 -5.17 -9.40 -7.33
C GLU A 13 -4.67 -8.19 -6.55
N PHE A 14 -5.60 -7.47 -5.90
CA PHE A 14 -5.25 -6.41 -4.98
C PHE A 14 -5.30 -6.91 -3.54
N SER A 15 -4.51 -6.26 -2.68
CA SER A 15 -4.72 -6.38 -1.25
C SER A 15 -6.07 -5.74 -0.89
N ARG A 16 -6.80 -6.33 0.07
CA ARG A 16 -8.07 -5.76 0.56
C ARG A 16 -7.94 -4.31 1.02
N PHE A 17 -6.75 -3.91 1.46
CA PHE A 17 -6.45 -2.53 1.78
C PHE A 17 -5.47 -1.95 0.77
N VAL A 18 -5.86 -0.83 0.15
CA VAL A 18 -5.00 -0.05 -0.74
C VAL A 18 -4.40 1.10 0.06
N MET A 19 -3.07 1.22 0.06
CA MET A 19 -2.40 2.37 0.66
C MET A 19 -2.61 3.61 -0.21
N GLY A 20 -3.32 4.60 0.34
CA GLY A 20 -3.58 5.87 -0.32
C GLY A 20 -2.47 6.89 -0.09
N TYR A 21 -1.75 7.26 -1.15
CA TYR A 21 -0.67 8.25 -1.08
C TYR A 21 -1.13 9.68 -1.40
N TRP A 22 -2.43 9.95 -1.37
CA TRP A 22 -3.01 11.26 -1.73
C TRP A 22 -2.53 12.41 -0.83
N ARG A 23 -2.10 12.12 0.40
CA ARG A 23 -1.57 13.10 1.37
C ARG A 23 -0.09 12.90 1.69
N LEU A 24 0.67 12.27 0.78
CA LEU A 24 2.08 11.98 1.01
C LEU A 24 2.92 13.24 1.32
N MET A 25 2.59 14.37 0.71
CA MET A 25 3.27 15.67 0.94
C MET A 25 2.93 16.29 2.30
N ASP A 26 1.73 16.02 2.83
CA ASP A 26 1.27 16.51 4.15
C ASP A 26 1.97 15.78 5.30
N TRP A 27 2.41 14.53 5.07
CA TRP A 27 3.03 13.70 6.10
C TRP A 27 4.46 14.09 6.44
N ASN A 28 5.05 15.05 5.73
CA ASN A 28 6.42 15.55 5.95
C ASN A 28 7.45 14.41 6.18
N MET A 29 7.25 13.26 5.53
CA MET A 29 8.11 12.09 5.71
C MET A 29 9.31 12.18 4.79
N SER A 30 10.50 11.99 5.35
CA SER A 30 11.71 11.83 4.56
C SER A 30 11.63 10.57 3.67
N PRO A 31 12.18 10.59 2.44
CA PRO A 31 12.11 9.46 1.50
C PRO A 31 12.70 8.14 2.04
N CYS A 32 13.63 8.22 2.99
CA CYS A 32 14.21 7.08 3.67
C CYS A 32 13.24 6.42 4.66
N ASN A 33 12.53 7.22 5.44
CA ASN A 33 11.51 6.74 6.38
C ASN A 33 10.31 6.16 5.65
N TRP A 34 9.91 6.80 4.55
CA TRP A 34 8.87 6.30 3.66
C TRP A 34 9.14 4.87 3.17
N ARG A 35 10.35 4.63 2.65
CA ARG A 35 10.77 3.31 2.18
C ARG A 35 10.79 2.26 3.29
N ALA A 36 11.10 2.65 4.53
CA ALA A 36 11.05 1.73 5.66
C ALA A 36 9.60 1.33 5.99
N SER A 37 8.66 2.27 5.95
CA SER A 37 7.23 2.01 6.18
C SER A 37 6.65 1.01 5.16
N LEU A 38 6.96 1.20 3.87
CA LEU A 38 6.48 0.30 2.80
C LEU A 38 6.99 -1.14 2.94
N ARG A 39 8.20 -1.34 3.46
CA ARG A 39 8.77 -2.67 3.69
C ARG A 39 8.07 -3.42 4.82
N SER A 40 7.52 -2.69 5.80
CA SER A 40 6.82 -3.30 6.94
C SER A 40 5.42 -3.82 6.59
N THR A 41 4.82 -3.36 5.49
CA THR A 41 3.44 -3.70 5.09
C THR A 41 3.36 -4.91 4.16
N SER A 42 4.48 -5.54 3.81
CA SER A 42 4.52 -6.78 3.02
C SER A 42 4.31 -8.01 3.93
N ILE A 43 3.08 -8.17 4.45
CA ILE A 43 2.55 -9.40 5.07
C ILE A 43 1.27 -9.81 4.35
#